data_AF-W2RAR3-F1
#
_entry.id   AF-W2RAR3-F1
#
_cell.length_a   1.000
_cell.length_b   1.000
_cell.length_c   1.000
_cell.angle_alpha   90.00
_cell.angle_beta   90.00
_cell.angle_gamma   90.00
#
_symmetry.space_group_name_H-M   'P 1'
#
loop_
_entity.id
_entity.type
_entity.pdbx_description
1 polymer ?
#
loop_
_entity_poly.entity_id
_entity_poly.type
_entity_poly.pdbx_seq_one_letter_code
_entity_poly.pdbx_strand_id
1 'polypeptide(L)'
;MKLYTYPGNYRVFKVLIAAEYNGVDIELPEFDFAKDIKSKEFKAKTPIGKVPILETEEGTLFESGAIARYVARLRPDTGLYGKTFFESGQVDAWIDFSAYELEVPLEVWVHPILGVGKFNAAALTKAKADVKKALQTLENHLHLRTYLVGEQVTLADIVVASALVYPFKFVLDKEFRKPYSAVNRWFSTLSSCDSTRFFVVHGISGDPVETGGGGGEKDLDGGVVGCAG
;
A
#
# COMPACT_ATOMS: atom_id res chain seq x y z
N MET A 1 -8.72 -17.45 -4.40
CA MET A 1 -8.42 -17.33 -2.94
C MET A 1 -9.34 -16.31 -2.31
N LYS A 2 -9.53 -16.31 -0.99
CA LYS A 2 -10.42 -15.36 -0.29
C LYS A 2 -9.63 -14.44 0.64
N LEU A 3 -9.81 -13.14 0.52
CA LEU A 3 -9.15 -12.14 1.37
C LEU A 3 -10.17 -11.45 2.27
N TYR A 4 -10.08 -11.72 3.56
CA TYR A 4 -10.96 -11.13 4.57
C TYR A 4 -10.37 -9.81 5.08
N THR A 5 -11.15 -8.73 4.95
CA THR A 5 -10.78 -7.37 5.37
C THR A 5 -12.02 -6.48 5.50
N TYR A 6 -11.85 -5.26 6.02
CA TYR A 6 -12.88 -4.22 6.02
C TYR A 6 -12.61 -3.14 4.95
N PRO A 7 -13.66 -2.40 4.51
CA PRO A 7 -13.52 -1.30 3.55
C PRO A 7 -12.54 -0.21 4.02
N GLY A 8 -11.67 0.26 3.13
CA GLY A 8 -10.69 1.31 3.44
C GLY A 8 -9.46 0.84 4.25
N ASN A 9 -9.27 -0.47 4.44
CA ASN A 9 -8.04 -1.00 5.03
C ASN A 9 -6.86 -0.86 4.04
N TYR A 10 -6.05 0.19 4.20
CA TYR A 10 -4.92 0.47 3.31
C TYR A 10 -3.88 -0.66 3.24
N ARG A 11 -3.80 -1.50 4.28
CA ARG A 11 -2.87 -2.63 4.31
C ARG A 11 -3.16 -3.66 3.23
N VAL A 12 -4.38 -3.71 2.72
CA VAL A 12 -4.79 -4.66 1.68
C VAL A 12 -4.42 -4.18 0.27
N PHE A 13 -4.14 -2.88 0.07
CA PHE A 13 -3.82 -2.35 -1.25
C PHE A 13 -2.63 -3.08 -1.88
N LYS A 14 -1.57 -3.32 -1.11
CA LYS A 14 -0.39 -4.06 -1.56
C LYS A 14 -0.70 -5.48 -2.04
N VAL A 15 -1.71 -6.13 -1.45
CA VAL A 15 -2.13 -7.49 -1.82
C VAL A 15 -2.93 -7.47 -3.11
N LEU A 16 -3.92 -6.59 -3.20
CA LEU A 16 -4.80 -6.51 -4.37
C LEU A 16 -4.08 -6.00 -5.61
N ILE A 17 -3.18 -5.03 -5.46
CA ILE A 17 -2.36 -4.55 -6.58
C ILE A 17 -1.39 -5.66 -7.03
N ALA A 18 -0.77 -6.39 -6.09
CA ALA A 18 0.08 -7.53 -6.48
C ALA A 18 -0.70 -8.63 -7.20
N ALA A 19 -1.95 -8.87 -6.79
CA ALA A 19 -2.83 -9.83 -7.43
C ALA A 19 -3.18 -9.40 -8.87
N GLU A 20 -3.53 -8.13 -9.07
CA GLU A 20 -3.79 -7.55 -10.39
C GLU A 20 -2.58 -7.67 -11.32
N TYR A 21 -1.39 -7.27 -10.86
CA TYR A 21 -0.14 -7.40 -11.63
C TYR A 21 0.17 -8.84 -12.06
N ASN A 22 -0.25 -9.81 -11.23
CA ASN A 22 -0.04 -11.22 -11.49
C ASN A 22 -1.23 -11.89 -12.21
N GLY A 23 -2.31 -11.16 -12.49
CA GLY A 23 -3.55 -11.76 -13.02
C GLY A 23 -4.08 -12.88 -12.12
N VAL A 24 -4.03 -12.67 -10.80
CA VAL A 24 -4.46 -13.63 -9.77
C VAL A 24 -5.78 -13.16 -9.19
N ASP A 25 -6.81 -14.00 -9.26
CA ASP A 25 -8.13 -13.68 -8.72
C ASP A 25 -8.18 -13.85 -7.19
N ILE A 26 -8.55 -12.77 -6.52
CA ILE A 26 -8.81 -12.73 -5.08
C ILE A 26 -10.23 -12.27 -4.84
N GLU A 27 -11.04 -13.15 -4.26
CA GLU A 27 -12.38 -12.83 -3.79
C GLU A 27 -12.30 -12.00 -2.51
N LEU A 28 -13.17 -11.00 -2.37
CA LEU A 28 -13.40 -10.23 -1.14
C LEU A 28 -14.79 -10.59 -0.59
N PRO A 29 -14.92 -11.65 0.22
CA PRO A 29 -16.21 -12.05 0.78
C PRO A 29 -16.79 -10.96 1.70
N GLU A 30 -18.10 -10.98 1.89
CA GLU A 30 -18.74 -10.17 2.92
C GLU A 30 -18.16 -10.53 4.30
N PHE A 31 -17.72 -9.50 5.03
CA PHE A 31 -17.05 -9.65 6.32
C PHE A 31 -17.33 -8.43 7.20
N ASP A 32 -18.05 -8.65 8.30
CA ASP A 32 -18.26 -7.63 9.32
C ASP A 32 -17.14 -7.73 10.36
N PHE A 33 -16.14 -6.85 10.25
CA PHE A 33 -15.00 -6.84 11.17
C PHE A 33 -15.42 -6.72 12.65
N ALA A 34 -16.47 -5.98 12.99
CA ALA A 34 -16.85 -5.76 14.39
C ALA A 34 -17.43 -7.03 15.05
N LYS A 35 -18.07 -7.88 14.23
CA LYS A 35 -18.75 -9.12 14.64
C LYS A 35 -17.89 -10.35 14.39
N ASP A 36 -17.43 -10.53 13.15
CA ASP A 36 -16.91 -11.79 12.66
C ASP A 36 -15.52 -12.11 13.20
N ILE A 37 -14.64 -11.10 13.36
CA ILE A 37 -13.27 -11.32 13.89
C ILE A 37 -13.26 -11.91 15.32
N LYS A 38 -14.38 -11.79 16.05
CA LYS A 38 -14.54 -12.31 17.42
C LYS A 38 -15.07 -13.75 17.45
N SER A 39 -15.57 -14.25 16.32
CA SER A 39 -16.16 -15.58 16.20
C SER A 39 -15.09 -16.66 16.41
N LYS A 40 -15.52 -17.88 16.79
CA LYS A 40 -14.60 -19.02 16.91
C LYS A 40 -13.96 -19.37 15.57
N GLU A 41 -14.69 -19.18 14.47
CA GLU A 41 -14.22 -19.43 13.11
C GLU A 41 -13.04 -18.53 12.75
N PHE A 42 -13.18 -17.20 12.87
CA PHE A 42 -12.10 -16.29 12.50
C PHE A 42 -10.94 -16.29 13.49
N LYS A 43 -11.18 -16.57 14.77
CA LYS A 43 -10.11 -16.82 15.75
C LYS A 43 -9.26 -18.03 15.38
N ALA A 44 -9.81 -19.03 14.69
CA ALA A 44 -9.04 -20.16 14.18
C ALA A 44 -8.24 -19.81 12.92
N LYS A 45 -8.67 -18.81 12.13
CA LYS A 45 -8.01 -18.38 10.89
C LYS A 45 -6.80 -17.46 11.10
N THR A 46 -6.67 -16.80 12.25
CA THR A 46 -5.52 -15.93 12.56
C THR A 46 -5.09 -16.02 14.02
N PRO A 47 -3.79 -16.20 14.32
CA PRO A 47 -3.31 -16.28 15.70
C PRO A 47 -3.30 -14.92 16.41
N ILE A 48 -3.38 -13.81 15.67
CA ILE A 48 -3.27 -12.45 16.20
C ILE A 48 -4.61 -11.70 16.29
N GLY A 49 -5.70 -12.29 15.79
CA GLY A 49 -7.03 -11.67 15.83
C GLY A 49 -7.14 -10.38 15.00
N LYS A 50 -6.34 -10.23 13.95
CA LYS A 50 -6.32 -9.06 13.05
C LYS A 50 -6.52 -9.48 11.60
N VAL A 51 -6.98 -8.52 10.79
CA VAL A 51 -7.05 -8.59 9.32
C VAL A 51 -5.96 -7.71 8.69
N PRO A 52 -5.51 -7.99 7.46
CA PRO A 52 -6.03 -8.99 6.52
C PRO A 52 -5.71 -10.45 6.86
N ILE A 53 -6.58 -11.34 6.38
CA ILE A 53 -6.39 -12.79 6.38
C ILE A 53 -6.63 -13.30 4.96
N LEU A 54 -5.64 -13.95 4.35
CA LEU A 54 -5.81 -14.66 3.09
C LEU A 54 -6.09 -16.13 3.39
N GLU A 55 -7.21 -16.65 2.91
CA GLU A 55 -7.54 -18.06 2.90
C GLU A 55 -7.26 -18.67 1.53
N THR A 56 -6.49 -19.76 1.56
CA THR A 56 -6.06 -20.56 0.42
C THR A 56 -6.49 -22.01 0.63
N GLU A 57 -6.29 -22.86 -0.37
CA GLU A 57 -6.54 -24.30 -0.23
C GLU A 57 -5.60 -24.98 0.78
N GLU A 58 -4.41 -24.42 1.01
CA GLU A 58 -3.40 -24.93 1.94
C GLU A 58 -3.60 -24.46 3.39
N GLY A 59 -4.45 -23.45 3.59
CA GLY A 59 -4.69 -22.83 4.90
C GLY A 59 -4.71 -21.31 4.84
N THR A 60 -4.47 -20.67 5.99
CA THR A 60 -4.58 -19.21 6.14
C THR A 60 -3.23 -18.53 6.33
N LEU A 61 -3.10 -17.34 5.75
CA LEU A 61 -1.98 -16.44 5.92
C LEU A 61 -2.45 -15.12 6.54
N PHE A 62 -1.66 -14.59 7.46
CA PHE A 62 -1.86 -13.29 8.09
C PHE A 62 -0.61 -12.41 7.88
N GLU A 63 -0.70 -11.14 8.26
CA GLU A 63 0.24 -10.07 7.89
C GLU A 63 0.21 -9.70 6.40
N SER A 64 -0.16 -8.44 6.14
CA SER A 64 -0.34 -7.95 4.77
C SER A 64 0.91 -8.09 3.89
N GLY A 65 2.11 -7.88 4.46
CA GLY A 65 3.37 -8.06 3.73
C GLY A 65 3.64 -9.53 3.38
N ALA A 66 3.32 -10.47 4.26
CA ALA A 66 3.47 -11.90 3.99
C ALA A 66 2.47 -12.38 2.92
N ILE A 67 1.23 -11.93 3.02
CA ILE A 67 0.19 -12.21 2.01
C ILE A 67 0.61 -11.65 0.64
N ALA A 68 1.12 -10.41 0.58
CA ALA A 68 1.56 -9.80 -0.67
C ALA A 68 2.75 -10.55 -1.30
N ARG A 69 3.70 -11.02 -0.48
CA ARG A 69 4.81 -11.89 -0.94
C ARG A 69 4.28 -13.21 -1.52
N TYR A 70 3.32 -13.85 -0.85
CA TYR A 70 2.72 -15.08 -1.33
C TYR A 70 2.08 -14.86 -2.72
N VAL A 71 1.23 -13.85 -2.84
CA VAL A 71 0.56 -13.50 -4.12
C VAL A 71 1.58 -13.18 -5.21
N ALA A 72 2.63 -12.41 -4.91
CA ALA A 72 3.67 -12.08 -5.87
C ALA A 72 4.42 -13.32 -6.38
N ARG A 73 4.66 -14.31 -5.50
CA ARG A 73 5.38 -15.55 -5.81
C ARG A 73 4.55 -16.58 -6.58
N LEU A 74 3.22 -16.45 -6.63
CA LEU A 74 2.36 -17.34 -7.43
C LEU A 74 2.63 -17.26 -8.93
N ARG A 75 3.21 -16.15 -9.40
CA ARG A 75 3.55 -15.92 -10.81
C ARG A 75 5.00 -15.44 -10.95
N PRO A 76 6.00 -16.33 -10.79
CA PRO A 76 7.41 -15.97 -10.93
C PRO A 76 7.76 -15.38 -12.29
N ASP A 77 6.98 -15.72 -13.32
CA ASP A 77 7.15 -15.29 -14.70
C ASP A 77 6.91 -13.78 -14.91
N THR A 78 6.14 -13.11 -14.04
CA THR A 78 5.93 -11.66 -14.12
C THR A 78 7.12 -10.86 -13.59
N GLY A 79 8.02 -11.51 -12.84
CA GLY A 79 9.16 -10.86 -12.19
C GLY A 79 8.77 -9.91 -11.05
N LEU A 80 7.52 -9.91 -10.59
CA LEU A 80 7.04 -8.99 -9.55
C LEU A 80 7.82 -9.15 -8.23
N TYR A 81 8.33 -10.34 -7.96
CA TYR A 81 9.15 -10.64 -6.78
C TYR A 81 10.66 -10.66 -7.06
N GLY A 82 11.10 -10.01 -8.14
CA GLY A 82 12.48 -10.04 -8.63
C GLY A 82 12.74 -11.23 -9.56
N LYS A 83 13.72 -11.07 -10.48
CA LYS A 83 14.12 -12.08 -11.47
C LYS A 83 15.26 -12.98 -10.99
N THR A 84 15.93 -12.58 -9.91
CA THR A 84 17.04 -13.32 -9.32
C THR A 84 16.86 -13.42 -7.81
N PHE A 85 17.52 -14.40 -7.18
CA PHE A 85 17.54 -14.51 -5.72
C PHE A 85 18.02 -13.23 -5.03
N PHE A 86 18.98 -12.52 -5.64
CA PHE A 86 19.47 -11.26 -5.11
C PHE A 86 18.40 -10.17 -5.19
N GLU A 87 17.71 -10.04 -6.33
CA GLU A 87 16.61 -9.08 -6.48
C GLU A 87 15.45 -9.40 -5.53
N SER A 88 15.09 -10.66 -5.32
CA SER A 88 14.09 -11.05 -4.32
C SER A 88 14.50 -10.63 -2.90
N GLY A 89 15.79 -10.76 -2.56
CA GLY A 89 16.33 -10.26 -1.29
C GLY A 89 16.26 -8.72 -1.17
N GLN A 90 16.50 -8.00 -2.27
CA GLN A 90 16.32 -6.54 -2.30
C GLN A 90 14.85 -6.15 -2.15
N VAL A 91 13.94 -6.90 -2.77
CA VAL A 91 12.49 -6.71 -2.59
C VAL A 91 12.11 -6.90 -1.12
N ASP A 92 12.59 -7.96 -0.48
CA ASP A 92 12.36 -8.19 0.95
C ASP A 92 12.88 -7.07 1.83
N ALA A 93 14.07 -6.54 1.54
CA ALA A 93 14.63 -5.43 2.28
C ALA A 93 13.72 -4.18 2.23
N TRP A 94 13.12 -3.88 1.08
CA TRP A 94 12.20 -2.75 0.95
C TRP A 94 10.84 -3.01 1.61
N ILE A 95 10.35 -4.25 1.60
CA ILE A 95 9.11 -4.59 2.31
C ILE A 95 9.29 -4.44 3.82
N ASP A 96 10.41 -4.90 4.36
CA ASP A 96 10.70 -4.78 5.79
C ASP A 96 11.02 -3.32 6.17
N PHE A 97 11.73 -2.58 5.32
CA PHE A 97 11.88 -1.13 5.46
C PHE A 97 10.51 -0.43 5.53
N SER A 98 9.57 -0.79 4.64
CA SER A 98 8.22 -0.25 4.68
C SER A 98 7.52 -0.57 6.00
N ALA A 99 7.61 -1.81 6.48
CA ALA A 99 6.94 -2.23 7.71
C ALA A 99 7.48 -1.49 8.95
N TYR A 100 8.79 -1.35 9.09
CA TYR A 100 9.41 -0.91 10.34
C TYR A 100 9.82 0.57 10.34
N GLU A 101 10.33 1.07 9.23
CA GLU A 101 10.88 2.43 9.15
C GLU A 101 9.86 3.45 8.61
N LEU A 102 8.82 2.98 7.90
CA LEU A 102 7.86 3.84 7.23
C LEU A 102 6.44 3.72 7.83
N GLU A 103 5.83 2.54 7.83
CA GLU A 103 4.44 2.34 8.29
C GLU A 103 4.29 2.67 9.77
N VAL A 104 5.15 2.14 10.66
CA VAL A 104 5.07 2.41 12.10
C VAL A 104 5.00 3.91 12.45
N PRO A 105 5.92 4.78 11.98
CA PRO A 105 5.81 6.20 12.30
C PRO A 105 4.68 6.91 11.54
N LEU A 106 4.33 6.48 10.32
CA LEU A 106 3.17 7.04 9.60
C LEU A 106 1.86 6.77 10.33
N GLU A 107 1.69 5.58 10.90
CA GLU A 107 0.52 5.20 11.69
C GLU A 107 0.33 6.12 12.90
N VAL A 108 1.40 6.44 13.62
CA VAL A 108 1.37 7.38 14.74
C VAL A 108 0.88 8.77 14.30
N TRP A 109 1.18 9.17 13.06
CA TRP A 109 0.77 10.45 12.53
C TRP A 109 -0.66 10.43 11.96
N VAL A 110 -1.02 9.40 11.18
CA VAL A 110 -2.27 9.34 10.43
C VAL A 110 -3.43 8.80 11.26
N HIS A 111 -3.22 7.79 12.12
CA HIS A 111 -4.33 7.14 12.84
C HIS A 111 -5.18 8.12 13.66
N PRO A 112 -4.62 9.08 14.44
CA PRO A 112 -5.44 10.03 15.19
C PRO A 112 -6.37 10.88 14.31
N ILE A 113 -5.97 11.16 13.06
CA ILE A 113 -6.77 11.91 12.08
C ILE A 113 -7.93 11.07 11.56
N LEU A 114 -7.71 9.75 11.42
CA LEU A 114 -8.74 8.78 11.03
C LEU A 114 -9.64 8.36 12.20
N GLY A 115 -9.51 8.98 13.38
CA GLY A 115 -10.26 8.61 14.58
C GLY A 115 -9.80 7.29 15.21
N VAL A 116 -8.63 6.78 14.81
CA VAL A 116 -8.04 5.53 15.32
C VAL A 116 -6.92 5.87 16.31
N GLY A 117 -7.00 5.33 17.53
CA GLY A 117 -5.99 5.58 18.56
C GLY A 117 -6.07 6.99 19.17
N LYS A 118 -5.14 7.29 20.09
CA LYS A 118 -5.10 8.55 20.83
C LYS A 118 -3.98 9.44 20.33
N PHE A 119 -4.25 10.73 20.19
CA PHE A 119 -3.24 11.73 19.89
C PHE A 119 -2.20 11.80 21.03
N ASN A 120 -0.92 11.78 20.66
CA ASN A 120 0.19 11.99 21.58
C ASN A 120 1.22 12.90 20.91
N ALA A 121 1.40 14.11 21.44
CA ALA A 121 2.25 15.15 20.84
C ALA A 121 3.74 14.75 20.77
N ALA A 122 4.26 14.09 21.81
CA ALA A 122 5.65 13.64 21.86
C ALA A 122 5.89 12.51 20.85
N ALA A 123 5.00 11.52 20.80
CA ALA A 123 5.06 10.44 19.83
C ALA A 123 4.94 10.98 18.38
N LEU A 124 4.03 11.93 18.14
CA LEU A 124 3.87 12.58 16.84
C LEU A 124 5.14 13.33 16.41
N THR A 125 5.80 14.02 17.33
CA THR A 125 7.03 14.77 17.03
C THR A 125 8.13 13.82 16.59
N LYS A 126 8.32 12.71 17.31
CA LYS A 126 9.27 11.65 16.93
C LYS A 126 8.89 11.03 15.58
N ALA A 127 7.62 10.66 15.41
CA ALA A 127 7.11 10.06 14.18
C ALA A 127 7.36 10.93 12.95
N LYS A 128 7.12 12.25 13.03
CA LYS A 128 7.43 13.19 11.94
C LYS A 128 8.92 13.20 11.59
N ALA A 129 9.81 13.10 12.59
CA ALA A 129 11.25 13.02 12.35
C ALA A 129 11.65 11.69 11.69
N ASP A 130 11.09 10.58 12.16
CA ASP A 130 11.33 9.24 11.59
C ASP A 130 10.82 9.18 10.13
N VAL A 131 9.62 9.71 9.84
CA VAL A 131 9.08 9.79 8.47
C VAL A 131 9.99 10.60 7.55
N LYS A 132 10.49 11.77 8.01
CA LYS A 132 11.45 12.56 7.22
C LYS A 132 12.71 11.78 6.89
N LYS A 133 13.22 10.98 7.84
CA LYS A 133 14.39 10.12 7.63
C LYS A 133 14.08 9.02 6.61
N ALA A 134 12.94 8.34 6.74
CA ALA A 134 12.54 7.29 5.81
C ALA A 134 12.33 7.83 4.38
N LEU A 135 11.67 8.98 4.23
CA LEU A 135 11.50 9.64 2.93
C LEU A 135 12.83 10.11 2.35
N GLN A 136 13.78 10.57 3.18
CA GLN A 136 15.11 10.91 2.69
C GLN A 136 15.88 9.69 2.17
N THR A 137 15.75 8.53 2.83
CA THR A 137 16.32 7.27 2.35
C THR A 137 15.73 6.91 0.98
N LEU A 138 14.42 7.01 0.82
CA LEU A 138 13.75 6.77 -0.47
C LEU A 138 14.19 7.77 -1.53
N GLU A 139 14.25 9.07 -1.21
CA GLU A 139 14.68 10.12 -2.13
C GLU A 139 16.09 9.85 -2.67
N ASN A 140 17.03 9.54 -1.78
CA ASN A 140 18.40 9.25 -2.17
C ASN A 140 18.49 8.01 -3.07
N HIS A 141 17.71 6.96 -2.75
CA HIS A 141 17.71 5.73 -3.53
C HIS A 141 17.09 5.91 -4.92
N LEU A 142 15.96 6.62 -4.99
CA LEU A 142 15.19 6.90 -6.21
C LEU A 142 15.78 8.03 -7.04
N HIS A 143 16.75 8.79 -6.53
CA HIS A 143 17.37 9.88 -7.29
C HIS A 143 17.95 9.41 -8.63
N LEU A 144 18.54 8.22 -8.66
CA LEU A 144 19.15 7.60 -9.84
C LEU A 144 18.37 6.38 -10.36
N ARG A 145 17.15 6.14 -9.86
CA ARG A 145 16.37 4.94 -10.18
C ARG A 145 14.92 5.26 -10.47
N THR A 146 14.38 4.61 -11.50
CA THR A 146 12.96 4.69 -11.81
C THR A 146 12.12 3.92 -10.79
N TYR A 147 12.58 2.73 -10.37
CA TYR A 147 11.91 1.84 -9.43
C TYR A 147 12.84 1.43 -8.29
N LEU A 148 12.29 0.85 -7.21
CA LEU A 148 13.08 0.48 -6.03
C LEU A 148 14.05 -0.69 -6.29
N VAL A 149 13.67 -1.65 -7.13
CA VAL A 149 14.48 -2.82 -7.47
C VAL A 149 14.42 -3.07 -8.97
N GLY A 150 15.60 -3.26 -9.59
CA GLY A 150 15.71 -3.50 -11.03
C GLY A 150 15.23 -2.33 -11.89
N GLU A 151 14.69 -2.65 -13.07
CA GLU A 151 14.26 -1.68 -14.09
C GLU A 151 12.75 -1.72 -14.38
N GLN A 152 11.98 -2.43 -13.57
CA GLN A 152 10.52 -2.54 -13.69
C GLN A 152 9.85 -2.45 -12.31
N VAL A 153 8.52 -2.28 -12.30
CA VAL A 153 7.74 -2.34 -11.05
C VAL A 153 7.92 -3.71 -10.38
N THR A 154 8.24 -3.69 -9.10
CA THR A 154 8.30 -4.88 -8.24
C THR A 154 7.36 -4.75 -7.05
N LEU A 155 7.24 -5.81 -6.26
CA LEU A 155 6.50 -5.79 -5.00
C LEU A 155 7.06 -4.75 -4.03
N ALA A 156 8.35 -4.44 -4.09
CA ALA A 156 8.94 -3.35 -3.30
C ALA A 156 8.22 -2.03 -3.57
N ASP A 157 8.03 -1.71 -4.85
CA ASP A 157 7.37 -0.48 -5.28
C ASP A 157 5.92 -0.42 -4.79
N ILE A 158 5.18 -1.51 -5.02
CA ILE A 158 3.78 -1.65 -4.62
C ILE A 158 3.61 -1.46 -3.11
N VAL A 159 4.46 -2.10 -2.30
CA VAL A 159 4.36 -2.07 -0.84
C VAL A 159 4.65 -0.68 -0.30
N VAL A 160 5.76 -0.07 -0.71
CA VAL A 160 6.15 1.27 -0.24
C VAL A 160 5.14 2.33 -0.72
N ALA A 161 4.66 2.24 -1.96
CA ALA A 161 3.68 3.19 -2.48
C ALA A 161 2.35 3.03 -1.74
N SER A 162 1.88 1.80 -1.50
CA SER A 162 0.66 1.54 -0.73
C SER A 162 0.73 2.14 0.68
N ALA A 163 1.89 2.11 1.33
CA ALA A 163 2.08 2.73 2.64
C ALA A 163 1.98 4.27 2.61
N LEU A 164 2.31 4.90 1.47
CA LEU A 164 2.32 6.35 1.29
C LEU A 164 0.98 6.95 0.85
N VAL A 165 0.03 6.13 0.41
CA VAL A 165 -1.28 6.54 -0.07
C VAL A 165 -2.05 7.46 0.88
N TYR A 166 -2.35 7.00 2.10
CA TYR A 166 -3.04 7.82 3.09
C TYR A 166 -2.17 8.99 3.58
N PRO A 167 -0.87 8.81 3.82
CA PRO A 167 0.00 9.92 4.13
C PRO A 167 -0.05 11.06 3.09
N PHE A 168 0.04 10.75 1.80
CA PHE A 168 -0.06 11.74 0.71
C PHE A 168 -1.41 12.46 0.72
N LYS A 169 -2.49 11.73 1.05
CA LYS A 169 -3.84 12.29 1.12
C LYS A 169 -4.07 13.20 2.35
N PHE A 170 -3.51 12.85 3.51
CA PHE A 170 -3.92 13.44 4.79
C PHE A 170 -2.86 14.29 5.50
N VAL A 171 -1.57 13.98 5.36
CA VAL A 171 -0.52 14.60 6.22
C VAL A 171 0.74 15.06 5.50
N LEU A 172 1.07 14.50 4.35
CA LEU A 172 2.21 14.87 3.53
C LEU A 172 1.76 15.88 2.47
N ASP A 173 1.47 17.10 2.91
CA ASP A 173 1.07 18.19 2.03
C ASP A 173 2.19 18.56 1.03
N LYS A 174 1.88 19.48 0.10
CA LYS A 174 2.81 19.90 -0.94
C LYS A 174 4.11 20.50 -0.35
N GLU A 175 4.02 21.24 0.75
CA GLU A 175 5.20 21.87 1.36
C GLU A 175 6.10 20.83 2.05
N PHE A 176 5.51 19.87 2.76
CA PHE A 176 6.26 18.77 3.38
C PHE A 176 6.97 17.93 2.32
N ARG A 177 6.33 17.70 1.17
CA ARG A 177 6.87 16.87 0.09
C ARG A 177 7.86 17.57 -0.82
N LYS A 178 7.97 18.89 -0.76
CA LYS A 178 8.85 19.69 -1.63
C LYS A 178 10.30 19.20 -1.71
N PRO A 179 10.94 18.72 -0.62
CA PRO A 179 12.32 18.22 -0.69
C PRO A 179 12.48 16.84 -1.35
N TYR A 180 11.38 16.10 -1.54
CA TYR A 180 11.39 14.69 -1.96
C TYR A 180 10.92 14.53 -3.40
N SER A 181 11.64 15.17 -4.32
CA SER A 181 11.28 15.24 -5.74
C SER A 181 11.26 13.88 -6.45
N ALA A 182 12.24 13.02 -6.17
CA ALA A 182 12.32 11.68 -6.74
C ALA A 182 11.23 10.77 -6.18
N VAL A 183 10.91 10.88 -4.89
CA VAL A 183 9.77 10.16 -4.28
C VAL A 183 8.46 10.61 -4.90
N ASN A 184 8.23 11.93 -5.04
CA ASN A 184 7.01 12.45 -5.67
C ASN A 184 6.85 11.96 -7.10
N ARG A 185 7.91 12.05 -7.91
CA ARG A 185 7.94 11.54 -9.28
C ARG A 185 7.60 10.05 -9.31
N TRP A 186 8.31 9.24 -8.56
CA TRP A 186 8.11 7.79 -8.50
C TRP A 186 6.69 7.43 -8.08
N PHE A 187 6.14 8.08 -7.04
CA PHE A 187 4.78 7.84 -6.58
C PHE A 187 3.73 8.21 -7.65
N SER A 188 3.91 9.35 -8.34
CA SER A 188 3.06 9.75 -9.46
C SER A 188 3.14 8.76 -10.62
N THR A 189 4.35 8.31 -11.00
CA THR A 189 4.54 7.30 -12.06
C THR A 189 3.78 6.01 -11.73
N LEU A 190 3.86 5.53 -10.49
CA LEU A 190 3.11 4.34 -10.08
C LEU A 190 1.61 4.56 -10.15
N SER A 191 1.12 5.69 -9.63
CA SER A 191 -0.32 6.00 -9.55
C SER A 191 -0.98 6.22 -10.91
N SER A 192 -0.21 6.56 -11.94
CA SER A 192 -0.69 6.79 -13.31
C SER A 192 -0.65 5.53 -14.19
N CYS A 193 0.04 4.46 -13.77
CA CYS A 193 0.14 3.24 -14.57
C CYS A 193 -1.16 2.44 -14.47
N ASP A 194 -1.77 2.06 -15.61
CA ASP A 194 -3.10 1.42 -15.72
C ASP A 194 -3.27 0.21 -14.79
N SER A 195 -2.21 -0.56 -14.51
CA SER A 195 -2.22 -1.72 -13.60
C SER A 195 -2.43 -1.35 -12.12
N THR A 196 -2.32 -0.06 -11.76
CA THR A 196 -2.63 0.47 -10.43
C THR A 196 -3.98 1.19 -10.39
N ARG A 197 -4.85 0.97 -11.40
CA ARG A 197 -6.24 1.46 -11.45
C ARG A 197 -6.97 1.31 -10.12
N PHE A 198 -6.56 0.37 -9.26
CA PHE A 198 -7.01 0.25 -7.89
C PHE A 198 -6.99 1.55 -7.07
N PHE A 199 -5.93 2.38 -7.15
CA PHE A 199 -5.89 3.68 -6.47
C PHE A 199 -6.98 4.62 -7.00
N VAL A 200 -7.20 4.62 -8.31
CA VAL A 200 -8.21 5.47 -8.96
C VAL A 200 -9.64 4.97 -8.69
N VAL A 201 -9.89 3.67 -8.81
CA VAL A 201 -11.21 3.02 -8.70
C VAL A 201 -11.78 3.08 -7.28
N HIS A 202 -10.94 3.16 -6.24
CA HIS A 202 -11.38 3.29 -4.84
C HIS A 202 -11.32 4.73 -4.29
N GLY A 203 -11.28 5.75 -5.17
CA GLY A 203 -11.32 7.16 -4.74
C GLY A 203 -10.03 7.64 -4.04
N ILE A 204 -8.91 7.06 -4.43
CA ILE A 204 -7.56 7.41 -3.97
C ILE A 204 -6.80 8.07 -5.14
N SER A 205 -7.39 9.09 -5.77
CA SER A 205 -6.59 9.97 -6.64
C SER A 205 -5.70 10.85 -5.76
N GLY A 206 -4.44 11.00 -6.17
CA GLY A 206 -3.45 11.87 -5.53
C GLY A 206 -3.66 13.36 -5.84
N ASP A 207 -4.85 13.74 -6.31
CA ASP A 207 -5.17 15.14 -6.54
C ASP A 207 -5.38 15.84 -5.19
N PRO A 208 -4.77 17.01 -4.99
CA PRO A 208 -5.02 17.80 -3.79
C PRO A 208 -6.52 18.12 -3.74
N VAL A 209 -7.16 17.77 -2.62
CA VAL A 209 -8.50 18.24 -2.29
C VAL A 209 -8.45 19.76 -2.34
N GLU A 210 -9.01 20.37 -3.39
CA GLU A 210 -9.37 21.77 -3.35
C GLU A 210 -10.38 21.92 -2.22
N THR A 211 -9.99 22.60 -1.15
CA THR A 211 -10.94 23.09 -0.16
C THR A 211 -11.73 24.22 -0.81
N GLY A 212 -12.79 23.86 -1.54
CA GLY A 212 -13.73 24.78 -2.17
C GLY A 212 -15.12 24.16 -2.11
N GLY A 213 -16.02 24.78 -1.35
CA GLY A 213 -17.36 24.26 -1.10
C GLY A 213 -18.28 24.26 -2.33
N GLY A 214 -19.29 23.40 -2.29
CA GLY A 214 -20.51 23.51 -3.10
C GLY A 214 -20.79 22.32 -4.01
N GLY A 215 -21.72 21.47 -3.55
CA GLY A 215 -22.69 20.65 -4.29
C GLY A 215 -22.46 20.21 -5.74
N GLY A 216 -22.69 18.92 -5.99
CA GLY A 216 -23.11 18.42 -7.31
C GLY A 216 -22.47 17.11 -7.72
N GLU A 217 -23.22 16.02 -7.53
CA GLU A 217 -23.09 14.73 -8.21
C GLU A 217 -22.97 14.90 -9.73
N LYS A 218 -21.94 14.29 -10.35
CA LYS A 218 -21.96 13.83 -11.76
C LYS A 218 -20.98 12.68 -12.01
N ASP A 219 -21.53 11.59 -12.55
CA ASP A 219 -20.86 10.53 -13.29
C ASP A 219 -19.91 11.07 -14.36
N LEU A 220 -18.80 10.38 -14.66
CA LEU A 220 -18.28 10.34 -16.03
C LEU A 220 -17.50 9.05 -16.35
N ASP A 221 -17.88 8.57 -17.54
CA ASP A 221 -17.45 7.45 -18.35
C ASP A 221 -16.12 7.74 -19.10
N GLY A 222 -15.42 6.67 -19.53
CA GLY A 222 -14.57 6.68 -20.72
C GLY A 222 -13.06 7.00 -20.61
N GLY A 223 -12.23 6.05 -21.09
CA GLY A 223 -10.92 6.33 -21.70
C GLY A 223 -9.73 5.53 -21.17
N VAL A 224 -9.48 4.33 -21.71
CA VAL A 224 -8.25 3.55 -21.46
C VAL A 224 -7.23 3.88 -22.57
N VAL A 225 -6.06 4.38 -22.19
CA VAL A 225 -4.89 4.49 -23.08
C VAL A 225 -3.81 3.60 -22.48
N GLY A 226 -3.70 2.39 -23.00
CA GLY A 226 -2.76 1.38 -22.52
C GLY A 226 -1.30 1.77 -22.79
N CYS A 227 -0.45 1.59 -21.78
CA CYS A 227 1.00 1.56 -21.95
C CYS A 227 1.45 0.13 -22.28
N ALA A 228 2.12 -0.02 -23.41
CA ALA A 228 2.62 -1.29 -23.95
C ALA A 228 4.02 -1.64 -23.43
N GLY A 229 4.27 -2.95 -23.30
CA GLY A 229 5.56 -3.60 -23.57
C GLY A 229 6.54 -3.70 -22.42
#